data_AF-A0A7S1YQT1-F1
#
_entry.id   AF-A0A7S1YQT1-F1
#
_cell.length_a   1.000
_cell.length_b   1.000
_cell.length_c   1.000
_cell.angle_alpha   90.00
_cell.angle_beta   90.00
_cell.angle_gamma   90.00
#
_symmetry.space_group_name_H-M   'P 1'
#
loop_
_entity.id
_entity.type
_entity.pdbx_description
1 polymer ?
#
loop_
_entity_poly.entity_id
_entity_poly.type
_entity_poly.pdbx_seq_one_letter_code
_entity_poly.pdbx_strand_id
1 'polypeptide(L)'
;DDYPDAKSQPHVHVARMMIKHKIGVVNRGDHIPYVITAPIEKEPGDPTDGGDKIHKQTKTKSAVERARHPEEILRSNGVLKPDVEWYLTQQILPPITRLCEPIEGTSQGAIAEKLGLDSVKYRGISSSGGFNMNDDDLVDYTPASRLPDDERFKDVEKLMLTCSSCGSE
;
A
#
# COMPACT_ATOMS: atom_id res chain seq x y z
N ASP A 1 19.17 5.29 -27.03
CA ASP A 1 18.24 4.18 -26.74
C ASP A 1 18.96 3.01 -26.07
N ASP A 2 19.76 3.29 -25.03
CA ASP A 2 20.73 2.32 -24.51
C ASP A 2 20.20 1.53 -23.30
N TYR A 3 18.93 1.72 -22.93
CA TYR A 3 18.29 1.09 -21.77
C TYR A 3 17.46 -0.12 -22.22
N PRO A 4 17.91 -1.36 -21.96
CA PRO A 4 17.22 -2.58 -22.40
C PRO A 4 15.85 -2.75 -21.73
N ASP A 5 15.67 -2.19 -20.55
CA ASP A 5 14.48 -2.27 -19.71
C ASP A 5 13.77 -0.90 -19.57
N ALA A 6 13.82 -0.07 -20.62
CA ALA A 6 13.20 1.25 -20.64
C ALA A 6 11.68 1.27 -20.32
N LYS A 7 11.00 0.11 -20.40
CA LYS A 7 9.57 -0.05 -20.08
C LYS A 7 9.30 -0.30 -18.58
N SER A 8 10.31 -0.65 -17.79
CA SER A 8 10.21 -0.83 -16.33
C SER A 8 10.73 0.37 -15.54
N GLN A 9 11.35 1.35 -16.20
CA GLN A 9 11.98 2.50 -15.54
C GLN A 9 11.16 3.80 -15.73
N PRO A 10 10.52 4.35 -14.68
CA PRO A 10 9.72 5.58 -14.77
C PRO A 10 10.50 6.79 -15.27
N HIS A 11 11.73 7.00 -14.80
CA HIS A 11 12.56 8.13 -15.19
C HIS A 11 12.97 8.05 -16.67
N VAL A 12 13.29 6.86 -17.18
CA VAL A 12 13.56 6.65 -18.61
C VAL A 12 12.28 6.86 -19.44
N HIS A 13 11.13 6.42 -18.95
CA HIS A 13 9.85 6.68 -19.62
C HIS A 13 9.58 8.18 -19.78
N VAL A 14 9.76 8.96 -18.71
CA VAL A 14 9.58 10.42 -18.73
C VAL A 14 10.64 11.10 -19.61
N ALA A 15 11.90 10.70 -19.52
CA ALA A 15 12.98 11.21 -20.37
C ALA A 15 12.67 11.03 -21.87
N ARG A 16 12.16 9.85 -22.26
CA ARG A 16 11.75 9.58 -23.64
C ARG A 16 10.56 10.43 -24.06
N MET A 17 9.60 10.67 -23.18
CA MET A 17 8.51 11.61 -23.43
C MET A 17 9.03 13.04 -23.63
N MET A 18 9.93 13.52 -22.79
CA MET A 18 10.54 14.85 -22.91
C MET A 18 11.23 15.03 -24.26
N ILE A 19 12.04 14.05 -24.69
CA ILE A 19 12.70 14.06 -26.00
C ILE A 19 11.67 14.05 -27.14
N LYS A 20 10.63 13.21 -27.05
CA LYS A 20 9.57 13.10 -28.07
C LYS A 20 8.79 14.42 -28.23
N HIS A 21 8.46 15.07 -27.13
CA HIS A 21 7.71 16.32 -27.10
C HIS A 21 8.61 17.56 -27.24
N LYS A 22 9.93 17.39 -27.41
CA LYS A 22 10.93 18.47 -27.48
C LYS A 22 10.87 19.42 -26.27
N ILE A 23 10.59 18.86 -25.10
CA ILE A 23 10.55 19.59 -23.83
C ILE A 23 11.93 19.49 -23.19
N GLY A 24 12.70 20.57 -23.30
CA GLY A 24 14.05 20.65 -22.76
C GLY A 24 15.07 19.78 -23.51
N VAL A 25 16.29 19.74 -22.97
CA VAL A 25 17.39 18.88 -23.45
C VAL A 25 17.61 17.81 -22.39
N VAL A 26 17.72 16.55 -22.80
CA VAL A 26 17.97 15.40 -21.92
C VAL A 26 19.30 14.77 -22.29
N ASN A 27 20.26 14.83 -21.38
CA ASN A 27 21.60 14.26 -21.54
C ASN A 27 21.86 13.12 -20.56
N ARG A 28 22.95 12.39 -20.80
CA ARG A 28 23.43 11.37 -19.85
C ARG A 28 23.93 12.05 -18.57
N GLY A 29 23.47 11.57 -17.43
CA GLY A 29 23.81 12.14 -16.11
C GLY A 29 22.78 13.14 -15.58
N ASP A 30 21.80 13.54 -16.39
CA ASP A 30 20.75 14.45 -15.94
C ASP A 30 19.78 13.74 -14.99
N HIS A 31 19.33 14.48 -13.97
CA HIS A 31 18.29 14.02 -13.05
C HIS A 31 16.91 14.29 -13.64
N ILE A 32 16.12 13.24 -13.85
CA ILE A 32 14.80 13.33 -14.48
C ILE A 32 13.71 13.14 -13.42
N PRO A 33 13.03 14.21 -12.97
CA PRO A 33 11.98 14.10 -11.98
C PRO A 33 10.71 13.50 -12.62
N TYR A 34 10.02 12.67 -11.86
CA TYR A 34 8.77 12.06 -12.29
C TYR A 34 7.80 11.91 -11.12
N VAL A 35 6.52 11.85 -11.46
CA VAL A 35 5.42 11.55 -10.54
C VAL A 35 4.51 10.51 -11.19
N ILE A 36 4.10 9.51 -10.42
CA ILE A 36 3.16 8.48 -10.86
C ILE A 36 1.75 9.03 -10.72
N THR A 37 1.03 9.11 -11.84
CA THR A 37 -0.32 9.69 -11.89
C THR A 37 -1.40 8.61 -11.83
N ALA A 38 -2.53 8.89 -11.17
CA ALA A 38 -3.66 7.97 -11.10
C ALA A 38 -4.12 7.57 -12.52
N PRO A 39 -4.68 6.35 -12.68
CA PRO A 39 -5.31 5.98 -13.95
C PRO A 39 -6.35 7.03 -14.34
N ILE A 40 -6.23 7.55 -15.57
CA ILE A 40 -7.26 8.42 -16.12
C ILE A 40 -8.46 7.53 -16.43
N GLU A 41 -9.51 7.64 -15.63
CA GLU A 41 -10.81 7.06 -15.95
C GLU A 41 -11.27 7.71 -17.25
N LYS A 42 -11.35 6.92 -18.34
CA LYS A 42 -12.00 7.40 -19.55
C LYS A 42 -13.47 7.58 -19.21
N GLU A 43 -14.03 8.75 -19.50
CA GLU A 43 -15.47 8.93 -19.39
C GLU A 43 -16.21 7.86 -20.21
N PRO A 44 -17.34 7.31 -19.71
CA PRO A 44 -18.07 6.20 -20.33
C PRO A 44 -18.84 6.62 -21.61
N GLY A 45 -18.25 7.40 -22.50
CA GLY A 45 -18.92 8.01 -23.65
C GLY A 45 -18.09 8.21 -24.92
N ASP A 46 -16.90 7.63 -25.06
CA ASP A 46 -16.18 7.61 -26.34
C ASP A 46 -16.84 6.55 -27.27
N PRO A 47 -17.51 6.95 -28.38
CA PRO A 47 -18.38 6.07 -29.16
C PRO A 47 -17.63 5.13 -30.12
N THR A 48 -16.37 4.80 -29.85
CA THR A 48 -15.56 3.93 -30.72
C THR A 48 -15.50 2.47 -30.26
N ASP A 49 -16.13 2.11 -29.14
CA ASP A 49 -16.21 0.70 -28.67
C ASP A 49 -17.67 0.22 -28.71
N GLY A 50 -18.22 0.12 -29.92
CA GLY A 50 -19.43 -0.65 -30.17
C GLY A 50 -19.10 -2.14 -30.11
N GLY A 51 -19.41 -2.80 -28.99
CA GLY A 51 -19.38 -4.25 -28.89
C GLY A 51 -19.12 -4.80 -27.48
N ASP A 52 -20.19 -5.34 -26.88
CA ASP A 52 -20.23 -6.37 -25.84
C ASP A 52 -19.56 -6.10 -24.47
N LYS A 53 -20.44 -5.80 -23.50
CA LYS A 53 -20.18 -5.73 -22.06
C LYS A 53 -19.96 -7.12 -21.44
N ILE A 54 -18.93 -7.86 -21.82
CA ILE A 54 -18.52 -9.07 -21.09
C ILE A 54 -16.98 -9.14 -21.10
N HIS A 55 -16.36 -8.85 -19.95
CA HIS A 55 -14.94 -9.08 -19.64
C HIS A 55 -13.88 -8.42 -20.54
N LYS A 56 -14.00 -7.13 -20.87
CA LYS A 56 -12.82 -6.37 -21.32
C LYS A 56 -12.05 -5.92 -20.08
N GLN A 57 -11.06 -6.70 -19.65
CA GLN A 57 -9.99 -6.20 -18.78
C GLN A 57 -9.43 -4.95 -19.46
N THR A 58 -9.86 -3.78 -19.02
CA THR A 58 -9.24 -2.51 -19.39
C THR A 58 -7.80 -2.64 -18.92
N LYS A 59 -6.88 -2.91 -19.85
CA LYS A 59 -5.45 -3.10 -19.57
C LYS A 59 -4.97 -1.85 -18.82
N THR A 60 -4.92 -1.94 -17.49
CA THR A 60 -4.53 -0.84 -16.64
C THR A 60 -3.07 -0.56 -16.95
N LYS A 61 -2.78 0.63 -17.48
CA LYS A 61 -1.41 1.05 -17.79
C LYS A 61 -0.54 0.84 -16.55
N SER A 62 0.66 0.29 -16.74
CA SER A 62 1.58 0.05 -15.63
C SER A 62 1.91 1.37 -14.93
N ALA A 63 2.34 1.32 -13.66
CA ALA A 63 2.75 2.54 -12.95
C ALA A 63 3.82 3.33 -13.73
N VAL A 64 4.73 2.63 -14.40
CA VAL A 64 5.77 3.21 -15.27
C VAL A 64 5.16 4.01 -16.43
N GLU A 65 4.15 3.46 -17.11
CA GLU A 65 3.47 4.13 -18.22
C GLU A 65 2.61 5.33 -17.78
N ARG A 66 2.32 5.41 -16.47
CA ARG A 66 1.61 6.52 -15.82
C ARG A 66 2.56 7.57 -15.22
N ALA A 67 3.87 7.39 -15.34
CA ALA A 67 4.85 8.36 -14.91
C ALA A 67 4.80 9.62 -15.79
N ARG A 68 4.78 10.79 -15.17
CA ARG A 68 4.72 12.10 -15.83
C ARG A 68 5.72 13.07 -15.21
N HIS A 69 6.13 14.08 -15.99
CA HIS A 69 6.97 15.15 -15.46
C HIS A 69 6.12 16.07 -14.54
N PRO A 70 6.66 16.58 -13.41
CA PRO A 70 5.90 17.44 -12.49
C PRO A 70 5.26 18.67 -13.16
N GLU A 71 5.98 19.30 -14.11
CA GLU A 71 5.45 20.45 -14.84
C GLU A 71 4.23 20.10 -15.71
N GLU A 72 4.15 18.87 -16.23
CA GLU A 72 3.02 18.41 -17.02
C GLU A 72 1.77 18.27 -16.15
N ILE A 73 1.95 17.77 -14.93
CA ILE A 73 0.87 17.66 -13.94
C ILE A 73 0.35 19.05 -13.58
N LEU A 74 1.25 20.00 -13.31
CA LEU A 74 0.86 21.37 -12.98
C LEU A 74 0.11 22.04 -14.13
N ARG A 75 0.54 21.82 -15.38
CA ARG A 75 -0.10 22.36 -16.59
C ARG A 75 -1.44 21.70 -16.91
N SER A 76 -1.65 20.46 -16.47
CA SER A 76 -2.88 19.70 -16.73
C SER A 76 -4.12 20.23 -15.99
N ASN A 77 -3.97 21.24 -15.12
CA ASN A 77 -5.05 21.91 -14.41
C ASN A 77 -6.00 20.94 -13.67
N GLY A 78 -5.44 19.88 -13.07
CA GLY A 78 -6.18 18.90 -12.27
C GLY A 78 -6.66 17.66 -13.02
N VAL A 79 -6.40 17.54 -14.33
CA VAL A 79 -6.69 16.32 -15.10
C VAL A 79 -5.75 15.17 -14.69
N LEU A 80 -4.45 15.45 -14.57
CA LEU A 80 -3.49 14.48 -14.05
C LEU A 80 -3.37 14.70 -12.54
N LYS A 81 -3.67 13.66 -11.76
CA LYS A 81 -3.53 13.67 -10.31
C LYS A 81 -2.53 12.61 -9.87
N PRO A 82 -1.72 12.83 -8.81
CA PRO A 82 -0.88 11.78 -8.25
C PRO A 82 -1.70 10.57 -7.80
N ASP A 83 -1.14 9.38 -7.98
CA ASP A 83 -1.75 8.13 -7.52
C ASP A 83 -1.49 7.92 -6.02
N VAL A 84 -2.39 8.43 -5.18
CA VAL A 84 -2.23 8.41 -3.71
C VAL A 84 -2.06 6.99 -3.18
N GLU A 85 -2.88 6.04 -3.65
CA GLU A 85 -2.81 4.64 -3.22
C GLU A 85 -1.48 4.00 -3.62
N TRP A 86 -0.99 4.26 -4.84
CA TRP A 86 0.33 3.78 -5.25
C TRP A 86 1.46 4.31 -4.36
N TYR A 87 1.44 5.60 -4.00
CA TYR A 87 2.47 6.16 -3.12
C TYR A 87 2.39 5.60 -1.70
N LEU A 88 1.18 5.47 -1.14
CA LEU A 88 0.99 4.86 0.17
C LEU A 88 1.53 3.44 0.20
N THR A 89 1.28 2.65 -0.84
CA THR A 89 1.63 1.22 -0.88
C THR A 89 3.06 0.94 -1.28
N GLN A 90 3.60 1.65 -2.27
CA GLN A 90 4.91 1.37 -2.87
C GLN A 90 6.05 2.24 -2.32
N GLN A 91 5.73 3.37 -1.66
CA GLN A 91 6.74 4.31 -1.18
C GLN A 91 6.67 4.56 0.33
N ILE A 92 5.48 4.71 0.91
CA ILE A 92 5.33 5.06 2.33
C ILE A 92 5.28 3.83 3.24
N LEU A 93 4.48 2.83 2.89
CA LEU A 93 4.32 1.62 3.69
C LEU A 93 5.64 0.85 3.87
N PRO A 94 6.45 0.57 2.83
CA PRO A 94 7.63 -0.30 3.00
C PRO A 94 8.69 0.27 3.97
N PRO A 95 9.05 1.57 3.93
CA PRO A 95 9.95 2.16 4.92
C PRO A 95 9.39 2.13 6.35
N ILE A 96 8.09 2.43 6.53
CA ILE A 96 7.47 2.42 7.86
C ILE A 96 7.47 1.01 8.43
N THR A 97 7.07 0.01 7.63
CA THR A 97 7.12 -1.39 8.06
C THR A 97 8.52 -1.80 8.48
N ARG A 98 9.57 -1.44 7.71
CA ARG A 98 10.96 -1.76 8.07
C ARG A 98 11.41 -1.08 9.37
N LEU A 99 10.96 0.15 9.63
CA LEU A 99 11.28 0.87 10.87
C LEU A 99 10.55 0.27 12.08
N CYS A 100 9.34 -0.26 11.87
CA CYS A 100 8.50 -0.80 12.92
C CYS A 100 8.64 -2.33 13.11
N GLU A 101 9.33 -3.03 12.21
CA GLU A 101 9.60 -4.48 12.27
C GLU A 101 10.15 -4.96 13.63
N PRO A 102 11.08 -4.26 14.31
CA PRO A 102 11.58 -4.72 15.62
C PRO A 102 10.63 -4.39 16.79
N ILE A 103 9.51 -3.72 16.56
CA ILE A 103 8.58 -3.29 17.62
C ILE A 103 7.52 -4.38 17.81
N GLU A 104 7.62 -5.11 18.92
CA GLU A 104 6.63 -6.13 19.30
C GLU A 104 5.21 -5.53 19.35
N GLY A 105 4.24 -6.29 18.82
CA GLY A 105 2.84 -5.86 18.72
C GLY A 105 2.51 -4.95 17.53
N THR A 106 3.50 -4.62 16.67
CA THR A 106 3.23 -3.93 15.40
C THR A 106 3.15 -4.94 14.25
N SER A 107 2.05 -4.92 13.50
CA SER A 107 1.89 -5.72 12.28
C SER A 107 1.78 -4.83 11.04
N GLN A 108 2.25 -5.32 9.89
CA GLN A 108 2.11 -4.62 8.62
C GLN A 108 0.64 -4.31 8.28
N GLY A 109 -0.27 -5.21 8.65
CA GLY A 109 -1.71 -5.01 8.51
C GLY A 109 -2.24 -3.84 9.36
N ALA A 110 -1.78 -3.72 10.61
CA ALA A 110 -2.15 -2.60 11.48
C ALA A 110 -1.63 -1.25 10.96
N ILE A 111 -0.39 -1.22 10.43
CA ILE A 111 0.17 -0.01 9.80
C ILE A 111 -0.63 0.36 8.54
N ALA A 112 -0.95 -0.62 7.69
CA ALA A 112 -1.75 -0.39 6.48
C ALA A 112 -3.13 0.17 6.80
N GLU A 113 -3.81 -0.36 7.83
CA GLU A 113 -5.10 0.16 8.30
C GLU A 113 -5.00 1.63 8.73
N LYS A 114 -3.93 2.01 9.46
CA LYS A 114 -3.72 3.42 9.87
C LYS A 114 -3.39 4.35 8.70
N LEU A 115 -2.87 3.83 7.60
CA LEU A 115 -2.67 4.57 6.35
C LEU A 115 -3.95 4.67 5.51
N GLY A 116 -5.07 4.09 5.95
CA GLY A 116 -6.33 4.04 5.20
C GLY A 116 -6.30 3.05 4.04
N LEU A 117 -5.37 2.10 4.05
CA LEU A 117 -5.29 1.01 3.10
C LEU A 117 -6.10 -0.19 3.60
N ASP A 118 -6.61 -0.99 2.67
CA ASP A 118 -7.35 -2.21 2.98
C ASP A 118 -6.41 -3.26 3.60
N SER A 119 -6.50 -3.42 4.93
CA SER A 119 -5.63 -4.31 5.72
C SER A 119 -5.70 -5.77 5.29
N VAL A 120 -6.80 -6.21 4.66
CA VAL A 120 -6.98 -7.59 4.17
C VAL A 120 -5.97 -7.92 3.06
N LYS A 121 -5.62 -6.95 2.21
CA LYS A 121 -4.65 -7.13 1.12
C LYS A 121 -3.20 -7.22 1.60
N TYR A 122 -2.92 -6.81 2.83
CA TYR A 122 -1.56 -6.73 3.39
C TYR A 122 -1.28 -7.75 4.49
N ARG A 123 -2.28 -8.51 4.95
CA ARG A 123 -2.10 -9.60 5.92
C ARG A 123 -1.22 -10.74 5.41
N GLY A 124 -1.15 -10.98 4.09
CA GLY A 124 -0.43 -12.12 3.50
C GLY A 124 0.92 -11.81 2.85
N ILE A 125 1.48 -10.60 3.01
CA ILE A 125 2.76 -10.19 2.41
C ILE A 125 3.92 -10.21 3.43
N SER A 126 3.73 -10.91 4.55
CA SER A 126 4.82 -11.38 5.40
C SER A 126 5.76 -12.25 4.55
N SER A 127 6.88 -11.66 4.11
CA SER A 127 8.09 -12.33 3.62
C SER A 127 7.93 -13.48 2.62
N SER A 128 8.16 -13.18 1.33
CA SER A 128 8.65 -14.14 0.34
C SER A 128 10.08 -14.61 0.67
N GLY A 129 10.27 -15.22 1.85
CA GLY A 129 11.56 -15.59 2.40
C GLY A 129 11.45 -16.23 3.80
N GLY A 130 10.94 -17.45 3.86
CA GLY A 130 11.17 -18.37 4.98
C GLY A 130 10.07 -18.43 6.04
N PHE A 131 9.65 -19.66 6.33
CA PHE A 131 8.75 -20.13 7.40
C PHE A 131 7.24 -20.09 7.10
N ASN A 132 6.78 -21.21 6.54
CA ASN A 132 5.41 -21.70 6.71
C ASN A 132 5.18 -21.98 8.21
N MET A 133 4.79 -20.98 8.98
CA MET A 133 4.04 -21.18 10.22
C MET A 133 2.58 -20.89 9.88
N ASN A 134 1.68 -21.81 10.24
CA ASN A 134 0.25 -21.64 10.06
C ASN A 134 -0.18 -20.31 10.69
N ASP A 135 -0.68 -19.39 9.87
CA ASP A 135 -1.09 -18.01 10.20
C ASP A 135 -2.37 -17.93 11.05
N ASP A 136 -2.90 -19.07 11.50
CA ASP A 136 -4.07 -19.13 12.39
C ASP A 136 -3.68 -18.89 13.87
N ASP A 137 -2.38 -19.00 14.22
CA ASP A 137 -1.88 -18.81 15.59
C ASP A 137 -1.25 -17.42 15.86
N LEU A 138 -1.10 -16.55 14.84
CA LEU A 138 -0.44 -15.23 15.00
C LEU A 138 -1.43 -14.06 15.14
N VAL A 139 -2.71 -14.32 14.99
CA VAL A 139 -3.79 -13.32 15.13
C VAL A 139 -4.50 -13.51 16.47
N ASP A 140 -3.90 -13.02 17.55
CA ASP A 140 -4.58 -12.21 18.58
C ASP A 140 -3.63 -11.79 19.73
N TYR A 141 -2.61 -10.99 19.45
CA TYR A 141 -1.99 -10.22 20.54
C TYR A 141 -2.78 -8.92 20.73
N THR A 142 -3.99 -9.03 21.29
CA THR A 142 -4.66 -7.87 21.89
C THR A 142 -4.04 -7.67 23.28
N PRO A 143 -3.36 -6.53 23.55
CA PRO A 143 -2.80 -6.27 24.88
C PRO A 143 -3.91 -6.38 25.93
N ALA A 144 -3.63 -7.06 27.04
CA ALA A 144 -4.58 -7.23 28.15
C ALA A 144 -5.23 -5.90 28.60
N SER A 145 -4.52 -4.79 28.48
CA SER A 145 -5.04 -3.44 28.81
C SER A 145 -6.18 -2.95 27.91
N ARG A 146 -6.41 -3.55 26.74
CA ARG A 146 -7.48 -3.21 25.80
C ARG A 146 -8.63 -4.21 25.81
N LEU A 147 -8.47 -5.35 26.48
CA LEU A 147 -9.51 -6.36 26.65
C LEU A 147 -10.47 -5.92 27.77
N PRO A 148 -11.79 -6.12 27.61
CA PRO A 148 -12.76 -5.91 28.68
C PRO A 148 -12.45 -6.83 29.87
N ASP A 149 -12.74 -6.37 31.08
CA ASP A 149 -12.35 -7.07 32.32
C ASP A 149 -12.91 -8.51 32.38
N ASP A 150 -14.10 -8.75 31.84
CA ASP A 150 -14.73 -10.08 31.78
C ASP A 150 -13.92 -11.10 30.96
N GLU A 151 -13.27 -10.64 29.89
CA GLU A 151 -12.45 -11.48 29.02
C GLU A 151 -11.02 -11.58 29.54
N ARG A 152 -10.47 -10.46 30.03
CA ARG A 152 -9.12 -10.38 30.59
C ARG A 152 -8.92 -11.29 31.82
N PHE A 153 -9.97 -11.46 32.62
CA PHE A 153 -9.91 -12.24 33.86
C PHE A 153 -10.66 -13.58 33.78
N LYS A 154 -11.07 -14.01 32.58
CA LYS A 154 -11.85 -15.24 32.39
C LYS A 154 -11.18 -16.50 32.96
N ASP A 155 -9.86 -16.59 32.82
CA ASP A 155 -9.07 -17.75 33.25
C ASP A 155 -8.38 -17.54 34.61
N VAL A 156 -8.68 -16.46 35.32
CA VAL A 156 -8.08 -16.17 36.63
C VAL A 156 -8.78 -16.97 37.73
N GLU A 157 -7.97 -17.57 38.61
CA GLU A 157 -8.47 -18.23 39.81
C GLU A 157 -9.17 -17.21 40.72
N LYS A 158 -10.43 -17.48 41.05
CA LYS A 158 -11.21 -16.60 41.93
C LYS A 158 -10.59 -16.60 43.32
N LEU A 159 -10.40 -15.40 43.87
CA LEU A 159 -9.99 -15.26 45.26
C LEU A 159 -11.12 -15.74 46.17
N MET A 160 -10.89 -16.88 46.84
CA MET A 160 -11.79 -17.42 47.86
C MET A 160 -11.30 -16.94 49.23
N LEU A 161 -12.16 -16.29 50.00
CA LEU A 161 -11.84 -15.80 51.34
C LEU A 161 -12.75 -16.49 52.33
N THR A 162 -12.18 -17.21 53.29
CA THR A 162 -12.97 -17.78 54.38
C THR A 162 -13.02 -16.82 55.56
N CYS A 163 -14.21 -16.61 56.09
CA CYS A 163 -14.41 -15.80 57.28
C CYS A 163 -13.77 -16.50 58.49
N SER A 164 -12.86 -15.82 59.19
CA SER A 164 -12.15 -16.36 60.36
C SER A 164 -13.05 -16.67 61.56
N SER A 165 -14.27 -16.10 61.60
CA SER A 165 -15.20 -16.29 62.72
C SER A 165 -16.26 -17.37 62.49
N CYS A 166 -16.69 -17.59 61.24
CA CYS A 166 -17.78 -18.54 60.92
C CYS A 166 -17.39 -19.61 59.89
N GLY A 167 -16.19 -19.55 59.31
CA GLY A 167 -15.67 -20.57 58.40
C GLY A 167 -16.39 -20.65 57.04
N SER A 168 -17.29 -19.73 56.75
CA SER A 168 -17.95 -19.62 55.44
C SER A 168 -17.02 -18.96 54.42
N GLU A 169 -17.01 -19.47 53.21
CA GLU A 169 -16.46 -18.82 52.01
C GLU A 169 -17.26 -17.58 51.58
#